data_AF-A0A832EZ29-F1
#
_entry.id   AF-A0A832EZ29-F1
#
_cell.length_a   1.000
_cell.length_b   1.000
_cell.length_c   1.000
_cell.angle_alpha   90.00
_cell.angle_beta   90.00
_cell.angle_gamma   90.00
#
_symmetry.space_group_name_H-M   'P 1'
#
loop_
_entity.id
_entity.type
_entity.pdbx_description
1 polymer ?
#
loop_
_entity_poly.entity_id
_entity_poly.type
_entity_poly.pdbx_seq_one_letter_code
_entity_poly.pdbx_strand_id
1 'polypeptide(L)'
;MKCYVLSGIAKGIIEDIIRRNIRTIELRSAHNVATALRVNLGDCVFLTYSKIRDLDRGVSGVIAEVSGKEVVQQSMFYSSPHYIEESEMAVVRLRLNPKGVGRIIQIKTGGLLEAIEAEVVEVTHFTAW
;
A
#
# COMPACT_ATOMS: atom_id res chain seq x y z
N MET A 1 7.76 8.73 12.36
CA MET A 1 6.29 8.77 12.30
C MET A 1 5.74 7.37 12.13
N LYS A 2 4.50 7.13 12.58
CA LYS A 2 3.81 5.85 12.43
C LYS A 2 3.12 5.80 11.07
N CYS A 3 3.32 4.73 10.32
CA CYS A 3 2.70 4.51 9.02
C CYS A 3 2.13 3.10 8.90
N TYR A 4 1.05 2.95 8.14
CA TYR A 4 0.59 1.65 7.65
C TYR A 4 1.36 1.26 6.39
N VAL A 5 1.88 0.04 6.32
CA VAL A 5 2.77 -0.38 5.23
C VAL A 5 1.98 -1.05 4.12
N LEU A 6 2.10 -0.49 2.91
CA LEU A 6 1.60 -1.06 1.67
C LEU A 6 2.81 -1.59 0.88
N SER A 7 2.92 -2.91 0.82
CA SER A 7 4.10 -3.61 0.29
C SER A 7 3.85 -4.20 -1.09
N GLY A 8 4.91 -4.48 -1.83
CA GLY A 8 4.86 -5.05 -3.17
C GLY A 8 4.15 -4.15 -4.18
N ILE A 9 4.13 -2.83 -3.95
CA ILE A 9 3.52 -1.87 -4.89
C ILE A 9 4.45 -1.73 -6.09
N ALA A 10 3.90 -1.84 -7.30
CA ALA A 10 4.69 -1.74 -8.52
C ALA A 10 5.46 -0.41 -8.58
N LYS A 11 6.73 -0.46 -8.98
CA LYS A 11 7.62 0.71 -9.00
C LYS A 11 7.03 1.89 -9.79
N GLY A 12 6.44 1.62 -10.97
CA GLY A 12 5.79 2.66 -11.77
C GLY A 12 4.62 3.34 -11.07
N ILE A 13 3.83 2.61 -10.28
CA ILE A 13 2.74 3.19 -9.48
C ILE A 13 3.29 4.13 -8.41
N ILE A 14 4.37 3.74 -7.74
CA ILE A 14 5.05 4.61 -6.74
C ILE A 14 5.58 5.88 -7.43
N GLU A 15 6.22 5.75 -8.58
CA GLU A 15 6.75 6.89 -9.35
C GLU A 15 5.63 7.84 -9.80
N ASP A 16 4.51 7.31 -10.27
CA ASP A 16 3.36 8.12 -10.68
C ASP A 16 2.70 8.85 -9.49
N ILE A 17 2.68 8.25 -8.30
CA ILE A 17 2.23 8.91 -7.07
C ILE A 17 3.17 10.06 -6.71
N ILE A 18 4.49 9.83 -6.71
CA ILE A 18 5.48 10.88 -6.42
C ILE A 18 5.33 12.05 -7.39
N ARG A 19 5.19 11.76 -8.68
CA ARG A 19 4.98 12.76 -9.75
C ARG A 19 3.60 13.39 -9.74
N ARG A 20 2.69 12.90 -8.89
CA ARG A 20 1.28 13.31 -8.80
C ARG A 20 0.48 13.08 -10.10
N ASN A 21 0.94 12.18 -10.95
CA ASN A 21 0.25 11.73 -12.15
C ASN A 21 -1.03 10.96 -11.77
N ILE A 22 -0.94 10.18 -10.70
CA ILE A 22 -2.07 9.51 -10.09
C ILE A 22 -2.18 9.92 -8.63
N ARG A 23 -3.42 9.96 -8.13
CA ARG A 23 -3.71 10.23 -6.71
C ARG A 23 -4.41 9.09 -6.03
N THR A 24 -4.89 8.09 -6.76
CA THR A 24 -5.65 6.98 -6.21
C THR A 24 -4.97 5.69 -6.58
N ILE A 25 -4.74 4.83 -5.61
CA ILE A 25 -4.28 3.46 -5.82
C ILE A 25 -5.39 2.48 -5.52
N GLU A 26 -5.35 1.35 -6.18
CA GLU A 26 -6.27 0.25 -5.98
C GLU A 26 -5.51 -0.95 -5.40
N LEU A 27 -5.96 -1.43 -4.25
CA LEU A 27 -5.34 -2.51 -3.49
C LEU A 27 -6.20 -3.76 -3.60
N ARG A 28 -5.57 -4.85 -4.04
CA ARG A 28 -6.21 -6.15 -4.29
C ARG A 28 -5.55 -7.30 -3.53
N SER A 29 -4.29 -7.15 -3.10
CA SER A 29 -3.62 -8.20 -2.34
C SER A 29 -4.20 -8.28 -0.93
N ALA A 30 -4.38 -9.50 -0.41
CA ALA A 30 -5.03 -9.72 0.88
C ALA A 30 -4.39 -8.90 2.03
N HIS A 31 -3.06 -8.85 2.08
CA HIS A 31 -2.34 -8.07 3.11
C HIS A 31 -2.52 -6.55 2.96
N ASN A 32 -2.49 -6.02 1.74
CA ASN A 32 -2.67 -4.59 1.54
C ASN A 32 -4.14 -4.20 1.74
N VAL A 33 -5.09 -5.05 1.36
CA VAL A 33 -6.52 -4.87 1.64
C VAL A 33 -6.75 -4.86 3.15
N ALA A 34 -6.27 -5.86 3.88
CA ALA A 34 -6.41 -5.91 5.34
C ALA A 34 -5.79 -4.68 6.02
N THR A 35 -4.62 -4.25 5.56
CA THR A 35 -3.98 -3.03 6.05
C THR A 35 -4.82 -1.79 5.75
N ALA A 36 -5.25 -1.62 4.49
CA ALA A 36 -6.03 -0.47 4.04
C ALA A 36 -7.42 -0.39 4.68
N LEU A 37 -8.01 -1.53 5.07
CA LEU A 37 -9.27 -1.56 5.83
C LEU A 37 -9.12 -0.92 7.22
N ARG A 38 -7.93 -0.92 7.84
CA ARG A 38 -7.66 -0.26 9.13
C ARG A 38 -7.22 1.19 9.02
N VAL A 39 -6.79 1.62 7.83
CA VAL A 39 -6.37 2.99 7.56
C VAL A 39 -7.57 3.95 7.54
N ASN A 40 -7.45 5.08 8.22
CA ASN A 40 -8.42 6.18 8.22
C ASN A 40 -7.92 7.39 7.42
N LEU A 41 -8.80 8.36 7.20
CA LEU A 41 -8.42 9.64 6.60
C LEU A 41 -7.45 10.39 7.53
N GLY A 42 -6.40 10.98 6.96
CA GLY A 42 -5.33 11.65 7.70
C GLY A 42 -4.22 10.71 8.18
N ASP A 43 -4.43 9.39 8.17
CA ASP A 43 -3.36 8.44 8.47
C ASP A 43 -2.28 8.46 7.37
N CYS A 44 -1.05 8.17 7.76
CA CYS A 44 0.05 8.00 6.82
C CYS A 44 0.19 6.53 6.42
N VAL A 45 0.38 6.32 5.12
CA VAL A 45 0.80 5.05 4.54
C VAL A 45 2.24 5.14 4.05
N PHE A 46 2.95 4.02 4.14
CA PHE A 46 4.28 3.82 3.59
C PHE A 46 4.20 2.84 2.42
N LEU A 47 4.47 3.33 1.21
CA LEU A 47 4.45 2.56 -0.02
C LEU A 47 5.86 2.08 -0.33
N THR A 48 6.03 0.78 -0.54
CA THR A 48 7.31 0.22 -0.99
C THR A 48 7.10 -0.88 -2.04
N TYR A 49 8.06 -0.99 -2.95
CA TYR A 49 8.12 -2.07 -3.93
C TYR A 49 8.61 -3.38 -3.32
N SER A 50 9.23 -3.31 -2.14
CA SER A 50 9.68 -4.48 -1.38
C SER A 50 8.48 -5.35 -1.03
N LYS A 51 8.59 -6.67 -1.21
CA LYS A 51 7.52 -7.60 -0.85
C LYS A 51 7.46 -7.73 0.67
N ILE A 52 6.33 -8.22 1.19
CA ILE A 52 6.10 -8.40 2.63
C ILE A 52 7.24 -9.15 3.35
N ARG A 53 7.80 -10.18 2.72
CA ARG A 53 8.91 -11.00 3.25
C ARG A 53 10.27 -10.29 3.27
N ASP A 54 10.40 -9.22 2.49
CA ASP A 54 11.62 -8.41 2.35
C ASP A 54 11.46 -7.09 3.11
N LEU A 55 10.39 -6.92 3.88
CA LEU A 55 10.20 -5.77 4.75
C LEU A 55 11.08 -5.92 5.99
N ASP A 56 12.08 -5.05 6.10
CA ASP A 56 12.92 -4.95 7.28
C ASP A 56 13.30 -3.49 7.55
N ARG A 57 13.97 -3.25 8.68
CA ARG A 57 14.64 -2.00 8.98
C ARG A 57 15.57 -1.63 7.81
N GLY A 58 15.44 -0.39 7.37
CA GLY A 58 16.24 0.14 6.30
C GLY A 58 15.58 0.07 4.93
N VAL A 59 14.41 -0.57 4.78
CA VAL A 59 13.63 -0.49 3.55
C VAL A 59 13.17 0.94 3.31
N SER A 60 13.42 1.45 2.10
CA SER A 60 13.01 2.77 1.64
C SER A 60 11.67 2.71 0.90
N GLY A 61 10.96 3.83 0.91
CA GLY A 61 9.65 3.94 0.29
C GLY A 61 9.09 5.35 0.36
N VAL A 62 7.86 5.52 -0.10
CA VAL A 62 7.17 6.81 -0.15
C VAL A 62 6.20 6.91 1.02
N ILE A 63 6.23 8.03 1.70
CA ILE A 63 5.24 8.40 2.71
C ILE A 63 4.15 9.19 2.02
N ALA A 64 2.89 8.77 2.20
CA ALA A 64 1.74 9.50 1.71
C ALA A 64 0.63 9.53 2.76
N GLU A 65 -0.11 10.63 2.82
CA GLU A 65 -1.29 10.78 3.68
C GLU A 65 -2.54 10.34 2.93
N VAL A 66 -3.44 9.63 3.61
CA VAL A 66 -4.70 9.20 3.02
C VAL A 66 -5.73 10.34 3.06
N SER A 67 -6.16 10.78 1.88
CA SER A 67 -7.17 11.82 1.70
C SER A 67 -8.53 11.28 1.25
N GLY A 68 -8.63 9.98 0.98
CA GLY A 68 -9.88 9.32 0.60
C GLY A 68 -9.75 7.81 0.67
N LYS A 69 -10.85 7.14 0.97
CA LYS A 69 -10.93 5.68 1.04
C LYS A 69 -12.29 5.22 0.53
N GLU A 70 -12.26 4.20 -0.31
CA GLU A 70 -13.44 3.53 -0.85
C GLU A 70 -13.21 2.02 -0.80
N VAL A 71 -14.23 1.26 -0.37
CA VAL A 71 -14.22 -0.20 -0.38
C VAL A 71 -15.24 -0.65 -1.40
N VAL A 72 -14.79 -1.45 -2.36
CA VAL A 72 -15.58 -1.89 -3.51
C VAL A 72 -15.56 -3.42 -3.55
N GLN A 73 -16.69 -4.03 -3.83
CA GLN A 73 -16.76 -5.44 -4.22
C GLN A 73 -16.75 -5.52 -5.75
N GLN A 74 -15.85 -6.33 -6.30
CA GLN A 74 -15.72 -6.53 -7.72
C GLN A 74 -15.95 -8.01 -8.05
N SER A 75 -17.02 -8.30 -8.81
CA SER A 75 -17.26 -9.62 -9.39
C SER A 75 -16.53 -9.75 -10.72
N MET A 76 -15.86 -10.88 -10.92
CA MET A 76 -15.26 -11.29 -12.18
C MET A 76 -15.99 -12.54 -12.69
N PHE A 77 -16.42 -12.48 -13.94
CA PHE A 77 -17.08 -13.60 -14.62
C PHE A 77 -16.16 -14.13 -15.71
N TYR A 78 -15.85 -15.41 -15.65
CA TYR A 78 -15.18 -16.13 -16.71
C TYR A 78 -16.15 -17.17 -17.29
N SER A 79 -16.43 -17.08 -18.59
CA SER A 79 -17.34 -18.00 -19.27
C SER A 79 -16.57 -18.77 -20.33
N SER A 80 -16.63 -20.09 -20.25
CA SER A 80 -16.15 -21.02 -21.26
C SER A 80 -17.32 -21.87 -21.78
N PRO A 81 -17.18 -22.57 -22.92
CA PRO A 81 -18.24 -23.44 -23.44
C PRO A 81 -18.66 -24.57 -22.49
N HIS A 82 -17.84 -24.90 -21.47
CA HIS A 82 -18.08 -26.04 -20.57
C HIS A 82 -18.44 -25.63 -19.14
N TYR A 83 -18.11 -24.42 -18.73
CA TYR A 83 -18.38 -23.93 -17.38
C TYR A 83 -18.38 -22.40 -17.31
N ILE A 84 -19.09 -21.89 -16.30
CA ILE A 84 -19.09 -20.48 -15.91
C ILE A 84 -18.46 -20.42 -14.52
N GLU A 85 -17.46 -19.57 -14.36
CA GLU A 85 -16.82 -19.25 -13.10
C GLU A 85 -17.15 -17.80 -12.72
N GLU A 86 -17.60 -17.62 -11.48
CA GLU A 86 -17.74 -16.31 -10.84
C GLU A 86 -16.76 -16.23 -9.66
N SER A 87 -16.03 -15.13 -9.57
CA SER A 87 -15.16 -14.82 -8.44
C SER A 87 -15.44 -13.40 -7.96
N GLU A 88 -15.74 -13.24 -6.67
CA GLU A 88 -15.85 -11.93 -6.03
C GLU A 88 -14.53 -11.56 -5.34
N MET A 89 -14.12 -10.29 -5.41
CA MET A 89 -12.96 -9.77 -4.72
C MET A 89 -13.28 -8.44 -4.04
N ALA A 90 -12.85 -8.30 -2.78
CA ALA A 90 -12.84 -7.02 -2.09
C ALA A 90 -11.64 -6.18 -2.51
N VAL A 91 -11.90 -4.94 -2.91
CA VAL A 91 -10.93 -3.99 -3.42
C VAL A 91 -10.98 -2.73 -2.57
N VAL A 92 -9.82 -2.22 -2.15
CA VAL A 92 -9.74 -0.96 -1.40
C VAL A 92 -9.03 0.08 -2.25
N ARG A 93 -9.69 1.21 -2.50
CA ARG A 93 -9.12 2.35 -3.21
C ARG A 93 -8.73 3.43 -2.21
N LEU A 94 -7.47 3.83 -2.22
CA LEU A 94 -6.96 4.90 -1.36
C LEU A 94 -6.54 6.08 -2.21
N ARG A 95 -7.07 7.27 -1.88
CA ARG A 95 -6.58 8.54 -2.41
C ARG A 95 -5.46 9.04 -1.51
N LEU A 96 -4.32 9.36 -2.11
CA LEU A 96 -3.05 9.60 -1.43
C LEU A 96 -2.49 10.96 -1.80
N ASN A 97 -1.98 11.65 -0.78
CA ASN A 97 -1.22 12.89 -0.90
C ASN A 97 0.24 12.60 -0.55
N PRO A 98 1.17 12.54 -1.53
CA PRO A 98 2.58 12.29 -1.27
C PRO A 98 3.16 13.36 -0.34
N LYS A 99 3.84 12.92 0.72
CA LYS A 99 4.50 13.80 1.70
C LYS A 99 6.01 13.83 1.51
N GLY A 100 6.62 12.67 1.29
CA GLY A 100 8.06 12.56 1.15
C GLY A 100 8.54 11.13 0.95
N VAL A 101 9.85 10.93 1.09
CA VAL A 101 10.50 9.61 1.07
C VAL A 101 10.90 9.27 2.50
N GLY A 102 10.74 8.01 2.87
CA GLY A 102 11.08 7.54 4.20
C GLY A 102 11.83 6.23 4.20
N ARG A 103 12.37 5.89 5.38
CA ARG A 103 13.02 4.62 5.65
C ARG A 103 12.43 3.98 6.90
N ILE A 104 12.14 2.68 6.84
CA ILE A 104 11.64 1.93 7.98
C ILE A 104 12.73 1.86 9.06
N ILE A 105 12.40 2.21 10.30
CA ILE A 105 13.28 2.02 11.47
C ILE A 105 12.85 0.85 12.33
N GLN A 106 11.54 0.55 12.37
CA GLN A 106 10.98 -0.57 13.11
C GLN A 106 9.67 -1.01 12.45
N ILE A 107 9.43 -2.31 12.44
CA ILE A 107 8.21 -2.92 11.92
C ILE A 107 7.42 -3.53 13.07
N LYS A 108 6.12 -3.32 13.06
CA LYS A 108 5.13 -3.99 13.91
C LYS A 108 4.24 -4.80 12.97
N THR A 109 4.71 -6.00 12.66
CA THR A 109 3.93 -7.01 11.92
C THR A 109 3.10 -7.82 12.90
N GLY A 110 1.85 -8.01 12.53
CA GLY A 110 0.94 -8.90 13.21
C GLY A 110 0.88 -10.30 12.61
N GLY A 111 -0.10 -11.09 13.05
CA GLY A 111 -0.43 -12.40 12.49
C GLY A 111 -0.99 -12.34 11.06
N LEU A 112 -1.50 -13.48 10.58
CA LEU A 112 -2.12 -13.56 9.24
C LEU A 112 -3.26 -12.54 9.12
N LEU A 113 -3.25 -11.73 8.05
CA LEU A 113 -4.24 -10.67 7.76
C LEU A 113 -4.28 -9.52 8.78
N GLU A 114 -3.27 -9.37 9.63
CA GLU A 114 -3.15 -8.16 10.44
C GLU A 114 -2.51 -7.02 9.63
N ALA A 115 -2.92 -5.79 9.93
CA ALA A 115 -2.34 -4.61 9.30
C ALA A 115 -0.86 -4.50 9.66
N ILE A 116 -0.04 -4.15 8.68
CA ILE A 116 1.38 -3.94 8.90
C ILE A 116 1.57 -2.48 9.27
N GLU A 117 2.18 -2.23 10.43
CA GLU A 117 2.55 -0.90 10.86
C GLU A 117 4.07 -0.79 10.90
N ALA A 118 4.59 0.39 10.62
CA ALA A 118 6.01 0.67 10.76
C ALA A 118 6.23 2.06 11.35
N GLU A 119 7.30 2.18 12.12
CA GLU A 119 7.90 3.46 12.40
C GLU A 119 8.85 3.80 11.24
N VAL A 120 8.62 4.97 10.65
CA VAL A 120 9.32 5.46 9.47
C VAL A 120 9.97 6.80 9.80
N VAL A 121 11.23 6.96 9.43
CA VAL A 121 11.92 8.25 9.45
C VAL A 121 11.88 8.86 8.06
N GLU A 122 11.51 10.13 7.96
CA GLU A 122 11.57 10.86 6.69
C GLU A 122 13.04 11.12 6.33
N VAL A 123 13.39 10.90 5.07
CA VAL A 123 14.76 11.10 4.57
C VAL A 123 14.80 12.44 3.84
N THR A 124 15.34 13.46 4.50
CA THR A 124 15.45 14.82 3.96
C THR A 124 16.70 15.04 3.13
N HIS A 125 17.71 14.16 3.19
CA HIS A 125 18.94 14.22 2.41
C HIS A 125 19.34 12.84 1.87
N PHE A 126 19.43 12.73 0.55
CA PHE A 126 20.07 11.60 -0.13
C PHE A 126 21.59 11.76 0.05
N THR A 127 22.20 11.03 0.99
CA THR A 127 23.60 10.66 0.80
C THR A 127 23.58 9.46 -0.14
N ALA A 128 23.91 9.69 -1.40
CA ALA A 128 24.25 8.61 -2.31
C ALA A 128 25.50 7.92 -1.78
N TRP A 129 25.46 6.60 -1.66
CA TRP A 129 26.62 5.73 -1.44
C TRP A 129 26.75 4.83 -2.66
#